data_AF-A0AB38GHI1-F1
#
_entry.id   AF-A0AB38GHI1-F1
#
_cell.length_a   1.000
_cell.length_b   1.000
_cell.length_c   1.000
_cell.angle_alpha   90.00
_cell.angle_beta   90.00
_cell.angle_gamma   90.00
#
_symmetry.space_group_name_H-M   'P 1'
#
loop_
_entity.id
_entity.type
_entity.pdbx_description
1 polymer ?
#
loop_
_entity_poly.entity_id
_entity_poly.type
_entity_poly.pdbx_seq_one_letter_code
_entity_poly.pdbx_strand_id
1 'polypeptide(L)'
;MIDAEKYKTWVIDKISSFFLIDCGDFMSLKKLVKLLIKNNLTISTCESFTGGLFSNLITNVKNSSKTFYGSFVCYQTMFKENILNIDKQVIKKNGVISFECAKEMLIKTYELTKTNIVLSFTGNAGPNSIENKPVRLAYIGIKFNDQIKVYEFKPKFIRSRRCFKKRAIKFVIKILKKMILF
;
A
#
# COMPACT_ATOMS: atom_id res chain seq x y z
N MET A 1 42.34 16.45 -4.76
CA MET A 1 42.09 15.19 -5.47
C MET A 1 41.05 14.40 -4.68
N ILE A 2 39.98 13.93 -5.32
CA ILE A 2 39.00 13.06 -4.65
C ILE A 2 39.69 11.71 -4.43
N ASP A 3 39.71 11.24 -3.19
CA ASP A 3 40.23 9.94 -2.80
C ASP A 3 39.38 8.83 -3.44
N ALA A 4 39.93 8.21 -4.48
CA ALA A 4 39.23 7.23 -5.31
C ALA A 4 38.84 5.96 -4.53
N GLU A 5 39.62 5.58 -3.51
CA GLU A 5 39.30 4.43 -2.66
C GLU A 5 38.12 4.74 -1.74
N LYS A 6 38.12 5.92 -1.12
CA LYS A 6 37.01 6.39 -0.29
C LYS A 6 35.70 6.50 -1.09
N TYR A 7 35.78 6.92 -2.36
CA TYR A 7 34.62 6.98 -3.25
C TYR A 7 34.10 5.58 -3.61
N LYS A 8 35.00 4.63 -3.91
CA LYS A 8 34.64 3.24 -4.24
C LYS A 8 33.93 2.54 -3.07
N THR A 9 34.45 2.67 -1.85
CA THR A 9 33.83 2.11 -0.65
C THR A 9 32.45 2.71 -0.39
N TRP A 10 32.30 4.03 -0.52
CA TRP A 10 31.00 4.70 -0.37
C TRP A 10 29.95 4.23 -1.39
N VAL A 11 30.35 4.02 -2.65
CA VAL A 11 29.45 3.48 -3.69
C VAL A 11 29.02 2.07 -3.35
N ILE A 12 29.96 1.20 -2.94
CA ILE A 12 29.68 -0.20 -2.55
C ILE A 12 28.72 -0.25 -1.35
N ASP A 13 28.92 0.59 -0.33
CA ASP A 13 28.03 0.63 0.84
C ASP A 13 26.61 1.10 0.48
N LYS A 14 26.50 2.07 -0.44
CA LYS A 14 25.20 2.53 -0.95
C LYS A 14 24.49 1.47 -1.77
N ILE A 15 25.22 0.74 -2.61
CA ILE A 15 24.65 -0.34 -3.43
C ILE A 15 24.22 -1.49 -2.51
N SER A 16 25.09 -1.93 -1.61
CA SER A 16 24.80 -2.99 -0.63
C SER A 16 23.60 -2.64 0.25
N SER A 17 23.53 -1.43 0.80
CA SER A 17 22.38 -0.99 1.58
C SER A 17 21.08 -0.92 0.76
N PHE A 18 21.16 -0.53 -0.51
CA PHE A 18 20.00 -0.54 -1.41
C PHE A 18 19.50 -1.98 -1.67
N PHE A 19 20.41 -2.90 -2.01
CA PHE A 19 20.09 -4.31 -2.21
C PHE A 19 19.50 -4.96 -0.96
N LEU A 20 20.07 -4.70 0.23
CA LEU A 20 19.55 -5.23 1.49
C LEU A 20 18.12 -4.77 1.79
N ILE A 21 17.80 -3.51 1.50
CA ILE A 21 16.44 -2.97 1.70
C ILE A 21 15.43 -3.65 0.76
N ASP A 22 15.80 -3.82 -0.51
CA ASP A 22 14.91 -4.40 -1.51
C ASP A 22 14.71 -5.91 -1.26
N CYS A 23 15.80 -6.63 -0.95
CA CYS A 23 15.75 -8.03 -0.50
C CYS A 23 14.91 -8.20 0.78
N GLY A 24 15.03 -7.28 1.74
CA GLY A 24 14.24 -7.29 2.97
C GLY A 24 12.73 -7.13 2.72
N ASP A 25 12.36 -6.21 1.82
CA ASP A 25 10.96 -6.00 1.42
C ASP A 25 10.38 -7.23 0.73
N PHE A 26 11.16 -7.81 -0.20
CA PHE A 26 10.78 -9.01 -0.90
C PHE A 26 10.63 -10.22 0.04
N MET A 27 11.55 -10.39 0.99
CA MET A 27 11.45 -11.44 2.01
C MET A 27 10.21 -11.26 2.90
N SER A 28 9.86 -10.03 3.25
CA SER A 28 8.65 -9.74 4.02
C SER A 28 7.38 -10.11 3.26
N LEU A 29 7.31 -9.83 1.97
CA LEU A 29 6.20 -10.22 1.09
C LEU A 29 6.12 -11.73 0.90
N LYS A 30 7.26 -12.41 0.68
CA LYS A 30 7.34 -13.89 0.64
C LYS A 30 6.72 -14.52 1.88
N LYS A 31 7.05 -13.99 3.07
CA LYS A 31 6.47 -14.44 4.34
C LYS A 31 4.97 -14.20 4.40
N LEU A 32 4.49 -13.05 3.93
CA LEU A 32 3.05 -12.76 3.86
C LEU A 32 2.33 -13.76 2.94
N VAL A 33 2.80 -13.98 1.72
CA VAL A 33 2.18 -14.92 0.77
C VAL A 33 2.16 -16.35 1.34
N LYS A 34 3.26 -16.80 1.95
CA LYS A 34 3.31 -18.12 2.61
C LYS A 34 2.25 -18.22 3.72
N LEU A 35 2.09 -17.16 4.51
CA LEU A 35 1.10 -17.12 5.59
C LEU A 35 -0.34 -17.14 5.05
N LEU A 36 -0.61 -16.40 3.98
CA LEU A 36 -1.92 -16.39 3.33
C LEU A 36 -2.27 -17.77 2.77
N ILE A 37 -1.34 -18.41 2.05
CA ILE A 37 -1.52 -19.76 1.50
C ILE A 37 -1.78 -20.77 2.63
N LYS A 38 -1.00 -20.73 3.71
CA LYS A 38 -1.15 -21.66 4.85
C LYS A 38 -2.56 -21.58 5.47
N ASN A 39 -3.17 -20.40 5.47
CA ASN A 39 -4.49 -20.15 6.07
C ASN A 39 -5.64 -20.09 5.06
N ASN A 40 -5.41 -20.47 3.79
CA ASN A 40 -6.38 -20.37 2.70
C ASN A 40 -7.02 -18.97 2.56
N LEU A 41 -6.22 -17.92 2.79
CA LEU A 41 -6.68 -16.53 2.73
C LEU A 41 -6.43 -15.91 1.37
N THR A 42 -7.44 -15.21 0.86
CA THR A 42 -7.36 -14.37 -0.34
C THR A 42 -7.24 -12.90 0.01
N ILE A 43 -6.56 -12.14 -0.87
CA ILE A 43 -6.32 -10.71 -0.70
C ILE A 43 -6.57 -9.95 -2.00
N SER A 44 -7.31 -8.84 -1.91
CA SER A 44 -7.48 -7.86 -2.99
C SER A 44 -7.10 -6.46 -2.53
N THR A 45 -6.87 -5.54 -3.48
CA THR A 45 -6.52 -4.16 -3.15
C THR A 45 -7.27 -3.13 -4.00
N CYS A 46 -7.45 -1.93 -3.45
CA CYS A 46 -7.70 -0.73 -4.22
C CYS A 46 -6.60 0.31 -3.97
N GLU A 47 -5.98 0.77 -5.05
CA GLU A 47 -4.75 1.57 -5.05
C GLU A 47 -4.97 2.93 -5.72
N SER A 48 -4.80 4.02 -4.96
CA SER A 48 -4.67 5.38 -5.51
C SER A 48 -3.19 5.78 -5.50
N PHE A 49 -2.68 6.38 -4.42
CA PHE A 49 -1.34 6.97 -4.43
C PHE A 49 -0.20 5.95 -4.65
N THR A 50 -0.42 4.67 -4.37
CA THR A 50 0.55 3.60 -4.64
C THR A 50 0.66 3.32 -6.14
N GLY A 51 -0.43 3.45 -6.90
CA GLY A 51 -0.47 3.27 -8.35
C GLY A 51 -0.13 1.86 -8.80
N GLY A 52 -0.67 0.84 -8.14
CA GLY A 52 -0.39 -0.57 -8.44
C GLY A 52 0.93 -1.09 -7.87
N LEU A 53 1.58 -0.35 -6.96
CA LEU A 53 2.85 -0.81 -6.41
C LEU A 53 2.66 -2.02 -5.50
N PHE A 54 1.55 -2.14 -4.76
CA PHE A 54 1.31 -3.34 -3.95
C PHE A 54 1.09 -4.56 -4.84
N SER A 55 0.22 -4.43 -5.85
CA SER A 55 -0.07 -5.50 -6.80
C SER A 55 1.17 -5.96 -7.56
N ASN A 56 2.00 -5.03 -8.04
CA ASN A 56 3.29 -5.36 -8.65
C ASN A 56 4.21 -6.15 -7.69
N LEU A 57 4.33 -5.70 -6.44
CA LEU A 57 5.24 -6.32 -5.49
C LEU A 57 4.78 -7.72 -5.05
N ILE A 58 3.47 -7.92 -4.81
CA ILE A 58 2.95 -9.23 -4.38
C ILE A 58 3.00 -10.26 -5.51
N THR A 59 2.75 -9.85 -6.76
CA THR A 59 2.78 -10.74 -7.93
C THR A 59 4.19 -11.25 -8.27
N ASN A 60 5.25 -10.52 -7.88
CA ASN A 60 6.64 -10.99 -7.99
C ASN A 60 6.97 -12.17 -7.04
N VAL A 61 6.08 -12.53 -6.12
CA VAL A 61 6.28 -13.68 -5.23
C VAL A 61 5.71 -14.95 -5.86
N LYS A 62 6.51 -16.02 -5.90
CA LYS A 62 6.07 -17.35 -6.37
C LYS A 62 4.79 -17.80 -5.65
N ASN A 63 3.85 -18.37 -6.41
CA ASN A 63 2.54 -18.84 -5.96
C ASN A 63 1.59 -17.74 -5.44
N SER A 64 1.87 -16.46 -5.72
CA SER A 64 0.99 -15.35 -5.36
C SER A 64 -0.43 -15.49 -5.93
N SER A 65 -0.60 -16.11 -7.10
CA SER A 65 -1.91 -16.38 -7.71
C SER A 65 -2.84 -17.25 -6.86
N LYS A 66 -2.33 -18.00 -5.88
CA LYS A 66 -3.16 -18.78 -4.94
C LYS A 66 -3.87 -17.92 -3.89
N THR A 67 -3.49 -16.65 -3.76
CA THR A 67 -3.97 -15.77 -2.69
C THR A 67 -4.35 -14.38 -3.18
N PHE A 68 -3.53 -13.79 -4.06
CA PHE A 68 -3.79 -12.46 -4.58
C PHE A 68 -4.85 -12.53 -5.68
N TYR A 69 -6.03 -12.00 -5.37
CA TYR A 69 -7.18 -12.02 -6.26
C TYR A 69 -7.07 -10.97 -7.36
N GLY A 70 -6.63 -9.76 -7.00
CA GLY A 70 -6.52 -8.66 -7.96
C GLY A 70 -6.44 -7.29 -7.30
N SER A 71 -6.41 -6.25 -8.14
CA SER A 71 -6.34 -4.86 -7.70
C SER A 71 -7.14 -3.93 -8.59
N PHE A 72 -7.79 -2.95 -7.97
CA PHE A 72 -8.35 -1.79 -8.66
C PHE A 72 -7.43 -0.58 -8.48
N VAL A 73 -6.84 -0.08 -9.57
CA VAL A 73 -6.00 1.12 -9.52
C VAL A 73 -6.85 2.36 -9.77
N CYS A 74 -7.54 2.83 -8.73
CA CYS A 74 -8.48 3.95 -8.80
C CYS A 74 -7.78 5.29 -8.57
N TYR A 75 -6.93 5.72 -9.52
CA TYR A 75 -6.09 6.90 -9.34
C TYR A 75 -6.90 8.22 -9.37
N GLN A 76 -7.77 8.39 -10.37
CA GLN A 76 -8.63 9.56 -10.51
C GLN A 76 -9.89 9.47 -9.65
N THR A 77 -10.43 10.61 -9.23
CA THR A 77 -11.70 10.70 -8.48
C THR A 77 -12.85 10.10 -9.28
N MET A 78 -13.00 10.45 -10.56
CA MET A 78 -14.03 9.87 -11.45
C MET A 78 -13.96 8.35 -11.54
N PHE A 79 -12.74 7.77 -11.53
CA PHE A 79 -12.59 6.31 -11.56
C PHE A 79 -13.06 5.67 -10.24
N LYS A 80 -12.85 6.34 -9.10
CA LYS A 80 -13.38 5.88 -7.80
C LYS A 80 -14.92 5.87 -7.80
N GLU A 81 -15.52 6.92 -8.33
CA GLU A 81 -16.98 7.04 -8.42
C GLU A 81 -17.56 6.02 -9.40
N ASN A 82 -17.02 5.91 -10.61
CA ASN A 82 -17.65 5.11 -11.66
C ASN A 82 -17.37 3.61 -11.53
N ILE A 83 -16.16 3.22 -11.13
CA ILE A 83 -15.75 1.80 -11.12
C ILE A 83 -15.93 1.17 -9.75
N LEU A 84 -15.61 1.89 -8.69
CA LEU A 84 -15.85 1.39 -7.32
C LEU A 84 -17.20 1.82 -6.76
N ASN A 85 -17.97 2.64 -7.46
CA ASN A 85 -19.26 3.12 -6.96
C ASN A 85 -19.17 3.77 -5.58
N ILE A 86 -18.11 4.56 -5.35
CA ILE A 86 -17.95 5.36 -4.14
C ILE A 86 -19.01 6.46 -4.15
N ASP A 87 -19.73 6.60 -3.04
CA ASP A 87 -20.71 7.67 -2.88
C ASP A 87 -20.05 9.05 -3.04
N LYS A 88 -20.56 9.83 -3.99
CA LYS A 88 -20.12 11.20 -4.27
C LYS A 88 -20.21 12.09 -3.04
N GLN A 89 -21.14 11.83 -2.12
CA GLN A 89 -21.25 12.59 -0.87
C GLN A 89 -20.05 12.37 0.05
N VAL A 90 -19.47 11.16 0.08
CA VAL A 90 -18.25 10.89 0.85
C VAL A 90 -17.09 11.76 0.34
N ILE A 91 -16.94 11.83 -0.99
CA ILE A 91 -15.90 12.63 -1.64
C ILE A 91 -16.17 14.12 -1.45
N LYS A 92 -17.41 14.58 -1.66
CA LYS A 92 -17.78 16.00 -1.53
C LYS A 92 -17.57 16.52 -0.10
N LYS A 93 -17.94 15.73 0.91
CA LYS A 93 -17.87 16.15 2.32
C LYS A 93 -16.45 16.03 2.89
N ASN A 94 -15.74 14.94 2.61
CA ASN A 94 -14.49 14.62 3.30
C ASN A 94 -13.25 14.72 2.39
N GLY A 95 -13.43 14.74 1.07
CA GLY A 95 -12.37 14.64 0.07
C GLY A 95 -11.84 13.21 -0.10
N VAL A 96 -11.05 12.98 -1.16
CA VAL A 96 -10.43 11.68 -1.45
C VAL A 96 -9.30 11.35 -0.49
N ILE A 97 -8.70 12.33 0.18
CA ILE A 97 -7.64 12.11 1.17
C ILE A 97 -8.24 12.08 2.58
N SER A 98 -9.06 11.07 2.88
CA SER A 98 -9.81 10.98 4.13
C SER A 98 -9.94 9.56 4.65
N PHE A 99 -10.29 9.44 5.93
CA PHE A 99 -10.63 8.16 6.56
C PHE A 99 -11.84 7.55 5.87
N GLU A 100 -12.87 8.35 5.61
CA GLU A 100 -14.14 7.95 5.02
C GLU A 100 -13.94 7.43 3.60
N CYS A 101 -13.17 8.13 2.77
CA CYS A 101 -12.87 7.65 1.42
C CYS A 101 -12.08 6.33 1.45
N ALA A 102 -11.09 6.20 2.35
CA ALA A 102 -10.35 4.95 2.49
C ALA A 102 -11.24 3.78 2.94
N LYS A 103 -12.17 4.03 3.87
CA LYS A 103 -13.15 3.05 4.34
C LYS A 103 -14.12 2.65 3.24
N GLU A 104 -14.63 3.61 2.48
CA GLU A 104 -15.58 3.38 1.38
C GLU A 104 -14.92 2.60 0.24
N MET A 105 -13.70 2.99 -0.19
CA MET A 105 -12.89 2.23 -1.16
C MET A 105 -12.77 0.75 -0.76
N LEU A 106 -12.58 0.50 0.53
CA LEU A 106 -12.36 -0.82 1.09
C LEU A 106 -13.64 -1.66 1.14
N ILE A 107 -14.76 -1.07 1.55
CA ILE A 107 -16.08 -1.72 1.53
C ILE A 107 -16.47 -2.07 0.09
N LYS A 108 -16.35 -1.11 -0.84
CA LYS A 108 -16.71 -1.33 -2.25
C LYS A 108 -15.83 -2.37 -2.93
N THR A 109 -14.53 -2.37 -2.64
CA THR A 109 -13.64 -3.41 -3.15
C THR A 109 -13.99 -4.80 -2.59
N TYR A 110 -14.38 -4.88 -1.31
CA TYR A 110 -14.89 -6.14 -0.74
C TYR A 110 -16.17 -6.60 -1.41
N GLU A 111 -17.12 -5.69 -1.67
CA GLU A 111 -18.38 -6.01 -2.35
C GLU A 111 -18.14 -6.68 -3.71
N LEU A 112 -17.12 -6.23 -4.46
CA LEU A 112 -16.77 -6.74 -5.78
C LEU A 112 -15.94 -8.04 -5.74
N THR A 113 -15.08 -8.22 -4.74
CA THR A 113 -14.07 -9.30 -4.74
C THR A 113 -14.34 -10.42 -3.76
N LYS A 114 -15.09 -10.14 -2.68
CA LYS A 114 -15.40 -11.08 -1.59
C LYS A 114 -14.18 -11.76 -0.97
N THR A 115 -12.99 -11.16 -1.08
CA THR A 115 -11.76 -11.72 -0.50
C THR A 115 -11.73 -11.59 1.02
N ASN A 116 -10.98 -12.48 1.67
CA ASN A 116 -10.83 -12.46 3.14
C ASN A 116 -10.18 -11.16 3.63
N ILE A 117 -9.22 -10.66 2.84
CA ILE A 117 -8.49 -9.43 3.12
C ILE A 117 -8.71 -8.43 1.98
N VAL A 118 -8.95 -7.17 2.34
CA VAL A 118 -9.03 -6.06 1.39
C VAL A 118 -8.19 -4.91 1.91
N LEU A 119 -7.36 -4.32 1.03
CA LEU A 119 -6.57 -3.14 1.34
C LEU A 119 -7.03 -1.94 0.52
N SER A 120 -7.04 -0.75 1.13
CA SER A 120 -7.23 0.52 0.40
C SER A 120 -6.09 1.49 0.66
N PHE A 121 -5.70 2.25 -0.37
CA PHE A 121 -4.65 3.26 -0.27
C PHE A 121 -5.10 4.57 -0.91
N THR A 122 -5.32 5.62 -0.11
CA THR A 122 -5.55 6.99 -0.61
C THR A 122 -4.70 8.00 0.15
N GLY A 123 -4.16 9.03 -0.52
CA GLY A 123 -3.14 9.88 0.10
C GLY A 123 -2.38 10.84 -0.81
N ASN A 124 -1.82 11.87 -0.19
CA ASN A 124 -0.90 12.82 -0.79
C ASN A 124 0.54 12.28 -0.72
N ALA A 125 0.97 11.53 -1.73
CA ALA A 125 2.34 10.99 -1.73
C ALA A 125 3.44 12.04 -2.00
N GLY A 126 3.09 13.28 -2.37
CA GLY A 126 4.04 14.37 -2.66
C GLY A 126 4.68 14.32 -4.06
N PRO A 127 5.43 15.37 -4.45
CA PRO A 127 5.79 16.53 -3.63
C PRO A 127 4.61 17.50 -3.40
N ASN A 128 3.64 17.52 -4.31
CA ASN A 128 2.45 18.36 -4.19
C ASN A 128 1.36 17.68 -3.34
N SER A 129 0.42 18.48 -2.83
CA SER A 129 -0.79 18.01 -2.17
C SER A 129 -2.04 18.60 -2.83
N ILE A 130 -3.18 17.96 -2.57
CA ILE A 130 -4.51 18.44 -2.94
C ILE A 130 -5.38 18.60 -1.69
N GLU A 131 -6.55 19.24 -1.86
CA GLU A 131 -7.58 19.41 -0.82
C GLU A 131 -7.11 20.19 0.43
N ASN A 132 -6.11 21.07 0.27
CA ASN A 132 -5.45 21.79 1.38
C ASN A 132 -4.96 20.88 2.52
N LYS A 133 -4.72 19.60 2.22
CA LYS A 133 -4.23 18.61 3.18
C LYS A 133 -2.71 18.48 3.10
N PRO A 134 -2.03 18.09 4.20
CA PRO A 134 -0.58 17.97 4.21
C PRO A 134 -0.03 17.01 3.16
N VAL A 135 1.16 17.33 2.64
CA VAL A 135 1.98 16.38 1.90
C VAL A 135 2.37 15.23 2.85
N ARG A 136 2.44 14.00 2.33
CA ARG A 136 2.70 12.76 3.08
C ARG A 136 1.60 12.39 4.09
N LEU A 137 0.39 12.93 3.96
CA LEU A 137 -0.79 12.39 4.62
C LEU A 137 -1.43 11.33 3.74
N ALA A 138 -1.68 10.14 4.28
CA ALA A 138 -2.47 9.10 3.63
C ALA A 138 -3.37 8.39 4.63
N TYR A 139 -4.38 7.71 4.12
CA TYR A 139 -5.22 6.77 4.84
C TYR A 139 -5.09 5.40 4.19
N ILE A 140 -4.84 4.39 5.04
CA ILE A 140 -4.65 3.00 4.61
C ILE A 140 -5.69 2.15 5.33
N GLY A 141 -6.59 1.56 4.58
CA GLY A 141 -7.61 0.66 5.10
C GLY A 141 -7.18 -0.80 5.04
N ILE A 142 -7.60 -1.58 6.03
CA ILE A 142 -7.50 -3.04 6.09
C ILE A 142 -8.86 -3.61 6.52
N LYS A 143 -9.44 -4.46 5.67
CA LYS A 143 -10.49 -5.40 6.04
C LYS A 143 -9.83 -6.75 6.26
N PHE A 144 -10.14 -7.41 7.35
CA PHE A 144 -9.85 -8.83 7.52
C PHE A 144 -11.04 -9.51 8.16
N ASN A 145 -11.71 -10.39 7.41
CA ASN A 145 -13.03 -10.92 7.75
C ASN A 145 -13.96 -9.75 8.08
N ASP A 146 -14.70 -9.77 9.19
CA ASP A 146 -15.66 -8.69 9.53
C ASP A 146 -15.03 -7.44 10.14
N GLN A 147 -13.72 -7.45 10.43
CA GLN A 147 -13.04 -6.32 11.03
C GLN A 147 -12.55 -5.34 9.97
N ILE A 148 -12.87 -4.07 10.15
CA ILE A 148 -12.36 -2.95 9.34
C ILE A 148 -11.53 -2.03 10.22
N LYS A 149 -10.30 -1.75 9.80
CA LYS A 149 -9.40 -0.77 10.44
C LYS A 149 -8.87 0.17 9.37
N VAL A 150 -8.95 1.48 9.61
CA VAL A 150 -8.37 2.50 8.74
C VAL A 150 -7.36 3.29 9.56
N TYR A 151 -6.15 3.42 9.02
CA TYR A 151 -5.02 4.04 9.68
C TYR A 151 -4.69 5.37 8.99
N GLU A 152 -4.54 6.42 9.78
CA GLU A 152 -3.82 7.60 9.34
C GLU A 152 -2.32 7.26 9.22
N PHE A 153 -1.75 7.52 8.06
CA PHE A 153 -0.35 7.27 7.73
C PHE A 153 0.36 8.58 7.40
N LYS A 154 1.11 9.10 8.36
CA LYS A 154 1.84 10.38 8.28
C LYS A 154 3.28 10.25 8.78
N PRO A 155 4.19 9.60 8.02
CA PRO A 155 5.58 9.44 8.43
C PRO A 155 6.33 10.78 8.48
N LYS A 156 7.08 11.02 9.57
CA LYS A 156 7.83 12.28 9.79
C LYS A 156 8.88 12.58 8.71
N PHE A 157 9.62 11.58 8.25
CA PHE A 157 10.71 11.76 7.28
C PHE A 157 10.57 10.81 6.09
N ILE A 158 10.47 11.37 4.88
CA ILE A 158 10.45 10.63 3.61
C ILE A 158 11.21 11.38 2.53
N ARG A 159 12.19 10.69 1.94
CA ARG A 159 13.08 11.24 0.91
C ARG A 159 12.43 11.46 -0.47
N SER A 160 11.42 10.67 -0.84
CA SER A 160 10.85 10.71 -2.20
C SER A 160 9.43 10.16 -2.27
N ARG A 161 8.68 10.49 -3.33
CA ARG A 161 7.35 9.91 -3.61
C ARG A 161 7.41 8.37 -3.60
N ARG A 162 8.43 7.78 -4.21
CA ARG A 162 8.67 6.32 -4.24
C ARG A 162 8.87 5.74 -2.84
N CYS A 163 9.67 6.40 -1.99
CA CYS A 163 9.90 5.95 -0.61
C CYS A 163 8.61 5.98 0.23
N PHE A 164 7.71 6.95 0.02
CA PHE A 164 6.41 6.99 0.68
C PHE A 164 5.55 5.79 0.34
N LYS A 165 5.41 5.50 -0.96
CA LYS A 165 4.66 4.33 -1.45
C LYS A 165 5.21 3.03 -0.84
N LYS A 166 6.54 2.82 -0.92
CA LYS A 166 7.18 1.64 -0.32
C LYS A 166 6.94 1.55 1.19
N ARG A 167 7.06 2.67 1.93
CA ARG A 167 6.87 2.67 3.39
C ARG A 167 5.42 2.39 3.80
N ALA A 168 4.44 2.89 3.06
CA ALA A 168 3.02 2.57 3.25
C ALA A 168 2.77 1.06 3.08
N ILE A 169 3.36 0.44 2.05
CA ILE A 169 3.25 -1.00 1.81
C ILE A 169 3.94 -1.81 2.92
N LYS A 170 5.14 -1.41 3.36
CA LYS A 170 5.80 -2.08 4.50
C LYS A 170 4.95 -1.99 5.78
N PHE A 171 4.33 -0.84 6.02
CA PHE A 171 3.45 -0.62 7.15
C PHE A 171 2.26 -1.59 7.14
N VAL A 172 1.56 -1.69 6.00
CA VAL A 172 0.38 -2.59 5.89
C VAL A 172 0.78 -4.06 6.02
N ILE A 173 1.89 -4.48 5.40
CA ILE A 173 2.37 -5.88 5.49
C ILE A 173 2.72 -6.24 6.93
N LYS A 174 3.32 -5.31 7.69
CA LYS A 174 3.63 -5.53 9.11
C LYS A 174 2.35 -5.74 9.93
N ILE A 175 1.32 -4.95 9.68
CA ILE A 175 0.03 -5.06 10.40
C ILE A 175 -0.70 -6.35 10.01
N LEU A 176 -0.80 -6.65 8.71
CA LEU A 176 -1.45 -7.87 8.22
C LEU A 176 -0.86 -9.14 8.81
N LYS A 177 0.48 -9.26 8.81
CA LYS A 177 1.14 -10.43 9.41
C LYS A 177 0.81 -10.58 10.89
N LYS A 178 0.65 -9.48 11.63
CA LYS A 178 0.18 -9.55 13.02
C LYS A 178 -1.26 -10.03 13.07
N MET A 179 -2.16 -9.40 12.30
CA MET A 179 -3.58 -9.73 12.29
C MET A 179 -3.89 -11.18 11.90
N ILE A 180 -3.05 -11.84 11.09
CA ILE A 180 -3.26 -13.24 10.68
C ILE A 180 -2.67 -14.24 11.71
N LEU A 181 -1.70 -13.82 12.52
CA LEU A 181 -1.05 -14.67 13.51
C LEU A 181 -1.73 -14.68 14.89
N PHE A 182 -2.64 -13.74 15.14
CA PHE A 182 -3.47 -13.63 16.33
C PHE A 182 -4.92 -13.91 15.96
#